data_AF-A0A8J7SVP5-F1
#
_entry.id   AF-A0A8J7SVP5-F1
#
_cell.length_a   1.000
_cell.length_b   1.000
_cell.length_c   1.000
_cell.angle_alpha   90.00
_cell.angle_beta   90.00
_cell.angle_gamma   90.00
#
_symmetry.space_group_name_H-M   'P 1'
#
loop_
_entity.id
_entity.type
_entity.pdbx_description
1 polymer ?
#
loop_
_entity_poly.entity_id
_entity_poly.type
_entity_poly.pdbx_seq_one_letter_code
_entity_poly.pdbx_strand_id
1 'polypeptide(L)'
;LMPFVVRLLFSAQFATAVGMSTCAVFYMFFRAFTLPAAYLPLAAGHSRTYMAMELIYDVALTAAVPVAYHYYGLNGTGWALSVMGLLDLLLIHGYYRYKYHYQFRCQAWHIYAVQFALLCGAVYAALELPLAPRCMVGAAVALTSIWLSLHQLNKETGMVGKVMQRFKRGRTE
;
A
#
# COMPACT_ATOMS: atom_id res chain seq x y z
N LEU A 1 -13.75 8.74 1.14
CA LEU A 1 -14.28 7.88 2.23
C LEU A 1 -13.74 8.19 3.63
N MET A 2 -12.43 8.42 3.82
CA MET A 2 -11.81 8.59 5.16
C MET A 2 -12.57 9.46 6.21
N PRO A 3 -13.10 10.65 5.91
CA PRO A 3 -13.74 11.52 6.92
C PRO A 3 -15.10 11.01 7.38
N PHE A 4 -15.70 10.08 6.63
CA PHE A 4 -16.89 9.35 7.05
C PHE A 4 -16.48 8.19 7.97
N VAL A 5 -15.46 7.43 7.59
CA VAL A 5 -14.90 6.33 8.39
C VAL A 5 -14.41 6.82 9.76
N VAL A 6 -13.67 7.92 9.78
CA VAL A 6 -13.18 8.51 11.03
C VAL A 6 -14.34 8.93 11.93
N ARG A 7 -15.40 9.57 11.41
CA ARG A 7 -16.57 9.96 12.21
C ARG A 7 -17.43 8.79 12.68
N LEU A 8 -17.42 7.68 11.93
CA LEU A 8 -18.17 6.47 12.29
C LEU A 8 -17.46 5.68 13.40
N LEU A 9 -16.12 5.60 13.34
CA LEU A 9 -15.31 4.80 14.26
C LEU A 9 -14.75 5.59 15.44
N PHE A 10 -14.53 6.88 15.26
CA PHE A 10 -13.92 7.81 16.21
C PHE A 10 -14.75 9.11 16.23
N SER A 11 -14.64 9.92 17.27
CA SER A 11 -15.42 11.17 17.33
C SER A 11 -14.94 12.21 16.29
N ALA A 12 -15.75 13.25 16.03
CA ALA A 12 -15.39 14.36 15.13
C ALA A 12 -14.08 15.08 15.54
N GLN A 13 -13.64 14.93 16.79
CA GLN A 13 -12.36 15.42 17.29
C GLN A 13 -11.14 14.79 16.60
N PHE A 14 -11.30 13.62 15.97
CA PHE A 14 -10.21 12.94 15.24
C PHE A 14 -10.11 13.37 13.77
N ALA A 15 -10.78 14.45 13.36
CA ALA A 15 -10.73 14.96 11.98
C ALA A 15 -9.28 15.28 11.53
N THR A 16 -8.41 15.72 12.44
CA THR A 16 -6.99 15.99 12.15
C THR A 16 -6.23 14.73 11.74
N ALA A 17 -6.65 13.54 12.19
CA ALA A 17 -6.05 12.26 11.80
C ALA A 17 -6.32 11.90 10.32
N VAL A 18 -7.29 12.55 9.67
CA VAL A 18 -7.54 12.37 8.23
C VAL A 18 -6.34 12.85 7.40
N GLY A 19 -5.69 13.95 7.80
CA GLY A 19 -4.50 14.47 7.11
C GLY A 19 -3.32 13.50 7.19
N MET A 20 -3.02 13.04 8.41
CA MET A 20 -2.01 12.00 8.67
C MET A 20 -2.27 10.74 7.86
N SER A 21 -3.51 10.23 7.91
CA SER A 21 -3.88 8.99 7.22
C SER A 21 -3.78 9.12 5.71
N THR A 22 -4.13 10.28 5.17
CA THR A 22 -4.00 10.58 3.72
C THR A 22 -2.54 10.53 3.29
N CYS A 23 -1.62 11.08 4.09
CA CYS A 23 -0.19 11.02 3.81
C CYS A 23 0.37 9.60 3.98
N ALA A 24 -0.15 8.82 4.92
CA ALA A 24 0.26 7.44 5.19
C ALA A 24 -0.23 6.41 4.14
N VAL A 25 -1.05 6.79 3.16
CA VAL A 25 -1.50 5.82 2.13
C VAL A 25 -0.33 5.34 1.27
N PHE A 26 0.70 6.17 1.03
CA PHE A 26 1.89 5.74 0.30
C PHE A 26 2.65 4.63 1.04
N TYR A 27 2.71 4.70 2.37
CA TYR A 27 3.26 3.61 3.20
C TYR A 27 2.57 2.26 2.88
N MET A 28 1.24 2.24 2.87
CA MET A 28 0.49 1.02 2.55
C MET A 28 0.76 0.52 1.13
N PHE A 29 0.90 1.43 0.16
CA PHE A 29 1.23 1.07 -1.20
C PHE A 29 2.60 0.38 -1.28
N PHE A 30 3.64 0.94 -0.69
CA PHE A 30 4.98 0.31 -0.66
C PHE A 30 4.97 -1.02 0.11
N ARG A 31 4.25 -1.07 1.23
CA ARG A 31 4.14 -2.29 2.04
C ARG A 31 3.50 -3.45 1.26
N ALA A 32 2.54 -3.16 0.39
CA ALA A 32 1.91 -4.18 -0.46
C ALA A 32 2.91 -4.89 -1.39
N PHE A 33 3.94 -4.19 -1.88
CA PHE A 33 5.01 -4.79 -2.68
C PHE A 33 6.09 -5.46 -1.82
N THR A 34 6.29 -4.93 -0.62
CA THR A 34 7.33 -5.39 0.29
C THR A 34 6.97 -6.73 0.92
N LEU A 35 5.70 -6.93 1.33
CA LEU A 35 5.25 -8.15 2.01
C LEU A 35 5.55 -9.44 1.22
N PRO A 36 5.18 -9.59 -0.07
CA PRO A 36 5.49 -10.80 -0.83
C PRO A 36 7.00 -11.12 -0.89
N ALA A 37 7.83 -10.09 -1.03
CA ALA A 37 9.28 -10.25 -1.03
C ALA A 37 9.79 -10.59 0.38
N ALA A 38 9.27 -9.92 1.42
CA ALA A 38 9.62 -10.11 2.81
C ALA A 38 9.47 -11.57 3.25
N TYR A 39 8.47 -12.30 2.76
CA TYR A 39 8.25 -13.71 3.10
C TYR A 39 9.17 -14.70 2.36
N LEU A 40 9.96 -14.27 1.37
CA LEU A 40 10.83 -15.17 0.60
C LEU A 40 11.87 -15.92 1.47
N PRO A 41 12.59 -15.28 2.42
CA PRO A 41 13.47 -16.00 3.34
C PRO A 41 12.74 -16.97 4.25
N LEU A 42 11.49 -16.65 4.63
CA LEU A 42 10.68 -17.51 5.49
C LEU A 42 10.32 -18.80 4.75
N ALA A 43 9.93 -18.70 3.48
CA ALA A 43 9.71 -19.86 2.61
C ALA A 43 10.98 -20.69 2.39
N ALA A 44 12.16 -20.05 2.39
CA ALA A 44 13.45 -20.72 2.30
C ALA A 44 13.99 -21.27 3.64
N GLY A 45 13.23 -21.17 4.74
CA GLY A 45 13.64 -21.65 6.07
C GLY A 45 14.59 -20.72 6.84
N HIS A 46 14.91 -19.53 6.30
CA HIS A 46 15.81 -18.54 6.91
C HIS A 46 15.06 -17.56 7.83
N SER A 47 14.31 -18.08 8.81
CA SER A 47 13.47 -17.28 9.73
C SER A 47 14.23 -16.19 10.50
N ARG A 48 15.50 -16.44 10.86
CA ARG A 48 16.36 -15.45 11.54
C ARG A 48 16.63 -14.21 10.67
N THR A 49 16.80 -14.40 9.36
CA THR A 49 17.05 -13.27 8.44
C THR A 49 15.79 -12.43 8.28
N TYR A 50 14.62 -13.07 8.16
CA TYR A 50 13.33 -12.39 8.13
C TYR A 50 13.12 -11.55 9.39
N MET A 51 13.25 -12.18 10.56
CA MET A 51 13.02 -11.53 11.84
C MET A 51 13.99 -10.36 12.09
N ALA A 52 15.26 -10.50 11.71
CA ALA A 52 16.23 -9.41 11.85
C ALA A 52 15.88 -8.20 10.98
N MET A 53 15.45 -8.41 9.73
CA MET A 53 15.09 -7.30 8.84
C MET A 53 13.81 -6.59 9.29
N GLU A 54 12.78 -7.35 9.66
CA GLU A 54 11.53 -6.77 10.19
C GLU A 54 11.82 -5.97 11.47
N LEU A 55 12.64 -6.51 12.38
CA LEU A 55 13.01 -5.83 13.62
C LEU A 55 13.77 -4.52 13.37
N ILE A 56 14.73 -4.52 12.44
CA ILE A 56 15.47 -3.31 12.08
C ILE A 56 14.51 -2.23 11.56
N TYR A 57 13.59 -2.62 10.68
CA TYR A 57 12.56 -1.72 10.15
C TYR A 57 11.66 -1.16 11.26
N ASP A 58 11.11 -2.02 12.14
CA ASP A 58 10.20 -1.61 13.20
C ASP A 58 10.86 -0.68 14.23
N VAL A 59 12.13 -0.95 14.57
CA VAL A 59 12.91 -0.09 15.46
C VAL A 59 13.18 1.27 14.79
N ALA A 60 13.58 1.28 13.52
CA ALA A 60 13.80 2.51 12.78
C ALA A 60 12.51 3.35 12.65
N LEU A 61 11.39 2.70 12.37
CA LEU A 61 10.08 3.36 12.28
C LEU A 61 9.67 3.97 13.63
N THR A 62 9.82 3.20 14.71
CA THR A 62 9.49 3.64 16.07
C THR A 62 10.35 4.82 16.51
N ALA A 63 11.61 4.90 16.07
CA ALA A 63 12.46 6.06 16.32
C ALA A 63 12.08 7.27 15.44
N ALA A 64 11.71 7.03 14.18
CA ALA A 64 11.43 8.10 13.22
C ALA A 64 10.10 8.82 13.46
N VAL A 65 9.06 8.10 13.88
CA VAL A 65 7.71 8.67 14.09
C VAL A 65 7.69 9.78 15.15
N PRO A 66 8.27 9.61 16.36
CA PRO A 66 8.36 10.68 17.36
C PRO A 66 9.17 11.89 16.87
N VAL A 67 10.27 11.65 16.16
CA VAL A 67 11.12 12.71 15.59
C VAL A 67 10.31 13.53 14.59
N ALA A 68 9.62 12.87 13.65
CA ALA A 68 8.79 13.55 12.66
C ALA A 68 7.60 14.29 13.29
N TYR A 69 7.01 13.71 14.35
CA TYR A 69 5.97 14.39 15.12
C TYR A 69 6.47 15.68 15.77
N HIS A 70 7.68 15.66 16.33
CA HIS A 70 8.27 16.84 16.97
C HIS A 70 8.45 18.01 15.99
N TYR A 71 8.91 17.74 14.76
CA TYR A 71 9.19 18.80 13.79
C TYR A 71 7.97 19.21 12.94
N TYR A 72 7.10 18.28 12.57
CA TYR A 72 6.04 18.49 11.57
C TYR A 72 4.64 18.11 12.08
N GLY A 73 4.50 17.85 13.39
CA GLY A 73 3.24 17.48 14.02
C GLY A 73 2.64 16.20 13.46
N LEU A 74 1.31 16.12 13.50
CA LEU A 74 0.57 14.91 13.11
C LEU A 74 0.64 14.62 11.60
N ASN A 75 0.78 15.63 10.74
CA ASN A 75 0.97 15.39 9.31
C ASN A 75 2.38 14.84 9.02
N GLY A 76 3.37 15.26 9.81
CA GLY A 76 4.73 14.76 9.78
C GLY A 76 4.85 13.26 9.95
N THR A 77 4.05 12.68 10.85
CA THR A 77 4.07 11.23 11.09
C THR A 77 3.56 10.43 9.89
N GLY A 78 2.56 10.96 9.17
CA GLY A 78 2.05 10.37 7.93
C GLY A 78 3.12 10.35 6.82
N TRP A 79 3.89 11.44 6.69
CA TRP A 79 5.02 11.48 5.77
C TRP A 79 6.18 10.57 6.21
N ALA A 80 6.47 10.52 7.51
CA ALA A 80 7.50 9.63 8.05
C ALA A 80 7.19 8.16 7.78
N LEU A 81 5.93 7.74 7.95
CA LEU A 81 5.47 6.39 7.59
C LEU A 81 5.76 6.10 6.11
N SER A 82 5.42 7.04 5.23
CA SER A 82 5.59 6.87 3.79
C SER A 82 7.05 6.81 3.36
N VAL A 83 7.91 7.63 3.95
CA VAL A 83 9.37 7.58 3.73
C VAL A 83 9.95 6.28 4.26
N MET A 84 9.56 5.85 5.46
CA MET A 84 10.04 4.60 6.05
C MET A 84 9.59 3.38 5.24
N GLY A 85 8.35 3.35 4.75
CA GLY A 85 7.89 2.29 3.85
C GLY A 85 8.65 2.22 2.52
N LEU A 86 9.06 3.38 1.99
CA LEU A 86 9.91 3.40 0.80
C LEU A 86 11.31 2.86 1.11
N LEU A 87 11.89 3.24 2.25
CA LEU A 87 13.18 2.72 2.69
C LEU A 87 13.14 1.21 2.92
N ASP A 88 12.06 0.70 3.51
CA ASP A 88 11.82 -0.74 3.73
C ASP A 88 11.77 -1.51 2.41
N LEU A 89 10.99 -1.01 1.45
CA LEU A 89 10.94 -1.54 0.09
C LEU A 89 12.35 -1.62 -0.51
N LEU A 90 13.11 -0.52 -0.48
CA LEU A 90 14.46 -0.46 -1.03
C LEU A 90 15.42 -1.43 -0.32
N LEU A 91 15.34 -1.51 1.01
CA LEU A 91 16.19 -2.36 1.83
C LEU A 91 15.94 -3.83 1.54
N ILE A 92 14.67 -4.27 1.53
CA ILE A 92 14.30 -5.65 1.24
C ILE A 92 14.64 -6.03 -0.19
N HIS A 93 14.30 -5.19 -1.17
CA HIS A 93 14.58 -5.48 -2.58
C HIS A 93 16.09 -5.49 -2.86
N GLY A 94 16.85 -4.57 -2.27
CA GLY A 94 18.31 -4.52 -2.41
C GLY A 94 19.00 -5.71 -1.77
N TYR A 95 18.68 -6.00 -0.51
CA TYR A 95 19.32 -7.08 0.24
C TYR A 95 18.95 -8.47 -0.32
N TYR A 96 17.68 -8.72 -0.69
CA TYR A 96 17.29 -10.01 -1.26
C TYR A 96 17.77 -10.22 -2.69
N ARG A 97 17.94 -9.14 -3.47
CA ARG A 97 18.61 -9.24 -4.77
C ARG A 97 20.06 -9.70 -4.61
N TYR A 98 20.77 -9.19 -3.60
CA TYR A 98 22.15 -9.60 -3.31
C TYR A 98 22.23 -11.04 -2.78
N LYS A 99 21.38 -11.40 -1.80
CA LYS A 99 21.49 -12.68 -1.08
C LYS A 99 20.84 -13.87 -1.79
N TYR A 100 19.70 -13.67 -2.44
CA TYR A 100 18.90 -14.76 -3.03
C TYR A 100 18.93 -14.77 -4.56
N HIS A 101 19.74 -13.90 -5.19
CA HIS A 101 19.75 -13.68 -6.65
C HIS A 101 18.34 -13.46 -7.22
N TYR A 102 17.45 -12.88 -6.41
CA TYR A 102 16.06 -12.69 -6.77
C TYR A 102 15.96 -11.66 -7.90
N GLN A 103 15.58 -12.14 -9.08
CA GLN A 103 15.29 -11.29 -10.24
C GLN A 103 13.84 -10.83 -10.10
N PHE A 104 13.65 -9.57 -9.73
CA PHE A 104 12.33 -8.93 -9.74
C PHE A 104 11.87 -8.80 -11.20
N ARG A 105 11.30 -9.87 -11.76
CA ARG A 105 10.82 -9.89 -13.15
C ARG A 105 9.47 -9.20 -13.21
N CYS A 106 9.48 -7.88 -13.03
CA CYS A 106 8.30 -7.04 -13.18
C CYS A 106 7.97 -6.87 -14.67
N GLN A 107 7.40 -7.91 -15.29
CA GLN A 107 6.79 -7.82 -16.62
C GLN A 107 5.74 -6.68 -16.68
N ALA A 108 5.17 -6.31 -15.53
CA ALA A 108 4.12 -5.32 -15.38
C ALA A 108 4.57 -4.01 -14.68
N TRP A 109 5.86 -3.62 -14.73
CA TRP A 109 6.32 -2.41 -14.03
C TRP A 109 5.54 -1.14 -14.41
N HIS A 110 5.14 -1.01 -15.69
CA HIS A 110 4.33 0.09 -16.18
C HIS A 110 2.99 0.21 -15.45
N ILE A 111 2.36 -0.92 -15.09
CA ILE A 111 1.06 -0.92 -14.39
C ILE A 111 1.25 -0.42 -12.96
N TYR A 112 2.34 -0.81 -12.29
CA TYR A 112 2.67 -0.30 -10.96
C TYR A 112 2.97 1.20 -10.98
N ALA A 113 3.66 1.69 -12.01
CA ALA A 113 3.88 3.12 -12.20
C ALA A 113 2.55 3.88 -12.40
N VAL A 114 1.63 3.34 -13.20
CA VAL A 114 0.29 3.91 -13.38
C VAL A 114 -0.51 3.91 -12.07
N GLN A 115 -0.48 2.81 -11.29
CA GLN A 115 -1.16 2.77 -9.99
C GLN A 115 -0.57 3.76 -8.99
N PHE A 116 0.76 3.94 -9.00
CA PHE A 116 1.41 4.95 -8.18
C PHE A 116 1.01 6.38 -8.61
N ALA A 117 0.96 6.66 -9.91
CA ALA A 117 0.50 7.95 -10.42
C ALA A 117 -0.98 8.23 -10.06
N LEU A 118 -1.85 7.21 -10.18
CA LEU A 118 -3.24 7.29 -9.75
C LEU A 118 -3.35 7.56 -8.25
N LEU A 119 -2.50 6.94 -7.44
CA LEU A 119 -2.44 7.18 -5.99
C LEU A 119 -2.02 8.62 -5.68
N CYS A 120 -0.96 9.12 -6.33
CA CYS A 120 -0.54 10.52 -6.19
C CYS A 120 -1.67 11.49 -6.55
N GLY A 121 -2.37 11.23 -7.66
CA GLY A 121 -3.54 12.01 -8.08
C GLY A 121 -4.69 11.96 -7.07
N ALA A 122 -4.95 10.80 -6.47
CA ALA A 122 -5.98 10.66 -5.43
C ALA A 122 -5.60 11.39 -4.13
N VAL A 123 -4.33 11.38 -3.73
CA VAL A 123 -3.84 12.12 -2.56
C VAL A 123 -3.91 13.62 -2.79
N TYR A 124 -3.46 14.10 -3.95
CA TYR A 124 -3.59 15.51 -4.34
C TYR A 124 -5.06 15.95 -4.31
N ALA A 125 -5.94 15.15 -4.92
CA ALA A 125 -7.37 15.40 -4.90
C ALA A 125 -7.96 15.37 -3.46
N ALA A 126 -7.39 14.56 -2.57
CA ALA A 126 -7.84 14.47 -1.18
C ALA A 126 -7.48 15.70 -0.34
N LEU A 127 -6.42 16.41 -0.69
CA LEU A 127 -5.92 17.60 0.01
C LEU A 127 -6.54 18.89 -0.50
N GLU A 128 -6.74 19.03 -1.81
CA GLU A 128 -7.16 20.30 -2.44
C GLU A 128 -8.68 20.42 -2.67
N LEU A 129 -9.41 19.31 -2.82
CA LEU A 129 -10.83 19.36 -3.20
C LEU A 129 -11.83 19.30 -2.03
N PRO A 130 -12.98 19.98 -2.15
CA PRO A 130 -14.08 19.86 -1.20
C PRO A 130 -14.72 18.47 -1.25
N LEU A 131 -15.52 18.14 -0.23
CA LEU A 131 -15.98 16.78 0.06
C LEU A 131 -16.66 16.05 -1.13
N ALA A 132 -17.48 16.77 -1.91
CA ALA A 132 -18.25 16.21 -3.01
C ALA A 132 -17.37 15.76 -4.20
N PRO A 133 -16.59 16.64 -4.86
CA PRO A 133 -15.74 16.21 -5.98
C PRO A 133 -14.61 15.28 -5.53
N ARG A 134 -14.12 15.40 -4.29
CA ARG A 134 -13.14 14.48 -3.71
C ARG A 134 -13.63 13.03 -3.66
N CYS A 135 -14.90 12.81 -3.31
CA CYS A 135 -15.48 11.47 -3.31
C CYS A 135 -15.63 10.91 -4.74
N MET A 136 -16.00 11.75 -5.70
CA MET A 136 -16.12 11.32 -7.11
C MET A 136 -14.77 10.93 -7.70
N VAL A 137 -13.74 11.78 -7.52
CA VAL A 137 -12.38 11.48 -7.99
C VAL A 137 -11.83 10.23 -7.31
N GLY A 138 -12.00 10.11 -5.99
CA GLY A 138 -11.58 8.91 -5.25
C GLY A 138 -12.28 7.64 -5.73
N ALA A 139 -13.58 7.69 -6.01
CA ALA A 139 -14.32 6.55 -6.54
C ALA A 139 -13.85 6.16 -7.96
N ALA A 140 -13.65 7.14 -8.83
CA ALA A 140 -13.14 6.91 -10.18
C ALA A 140 -11.73 6.28 -10.16
N VAL A 141 -10.83 6.80 -9.31
CA VAL A 141 -9.49 6.24 -9.13
C VAL A 141 -9.55 4.82 -8.56
N ALA A 142 -10.41 4.56 -7.58
CA ALA A 142 -10.57 3.22 -7.02
C ALA A 142 -11.08 2.21 -8.07
N LEU A 143 -12.09 2.58 -8.86
CA LEU A 143 -12.64 1.73 -9.91
C LEU A 143 -11.62 1.42 -11.01
N THR A 144 -10.89 2.43 -11.46
CA THR A 144 -9.82 2.25 -12.46
C THR A 144 -8.69 1.39 -11.91
N SER A 145 -8.28 1.59 -10.66
CA SER A 145 -7.27 0.75 -10.01
C SER A 145 -7.73 -0.70 -9.86
N ILE A 146 -8.97 -0.95 -9.45
CA ILE A 146 -9.54 -2.30 -9.31
C ILE A 146 -9.60 -2.98 -10.67
N TRP A 147 -10.07 -2.27 -11.70
CA TRP A 147 -10.17 -2.82 -13.05
C TRP A 147 -8.78 -3.20 -13.60
N LEU A 148 -7.79 -2.32 -13.47
CA LEU A 148 -6.41 -2.60 -13.89
C LEU A 148 -5.82 -3.81 -13.14
N SER A 149 -5.99 -3.87 -11.82
CA SER A 149 -5.52 -4.99 -11.01
C SER A 149 -6.19 -6.32 -11.40
N LEU A 150 -7.51 -6.33 -11.61
CA LEU A 150 -8.24 -7.52 -12.03
C LEU A 150 -7.87 -7.97 -13.44
N HIS A 151 -7.68 -7.02 -14.36
CA HIS A 151 -7.24 -7.32 -15.72
C HIS A 151 -5.86 -7.97 -15.73
N GLN A 152 -4.90 -7.40 -14.98
CA GLN A 152 -3.56 -7.95 -14.87
C GLN A 152 -3.55 -9.32 -14.18
N LEU A 153 -4.34 -9.49 -13.11
CA LEU A 153 -4.47 -10.78 -12.44
C LEU A 153 -5.05 -11.84 -13.39
N ASN A 154 -6.07 -11.51 -14.17
CA ASN A 154 -6.65 -12.43 -15.14
C ASN A 154 -5.68 -12.79 -16.27
N LYS A 155 -4.84 -11.84 -16.70
CA LYS A 155 -3.82 -12.06 -17.73
C LYS A 155 -2.76 -13.06 -17.27
N GLU A 156 -2.28 -12.94 -16.03
CA GLU A 156 -1.19 -13.80 -15.51
C GLU A 156 -1.67 -15.14 -14.97
N THR A 157 -2.90 -15.21 -14.43
CA THR A 157 -3.36 -16.40 -13.71
C THR A 157 -4.58 -17.10 -14.34
N GLY A 158 -5.34 -16.42 -15.21
CA GLY A 158 -6.61 -16.94 -15.76
C GLY A 158 -7.67 -17.28 -14.69
N MET A 159 -7.45 -16.94 -13.42
CA MET A 159 -8.27 -17.40 -12.30
C MET A 159 -9.64 -16.73 -12.24
N VAL A 160 -9.77 -15.48 -12.71
CA VAL A 160 -11.03 -14.74 -12.67
C VAL A 160 -12.10 -15.46 -13.51
N GLY A 161 -11.71 -16.00 -14.67
CA GLY A 161 -12.58 -16.86 -15.48
C GLY A 161 -13.03 -18.13 -14.75
N LYS A 162 -12.12 -18.78 -14.01
CA LYS A 162 -12.42 -20.00 -13.23
C LYS A 162 -13.34 -19.73 -12.04
N VAL A 163 -13.14 -18.63 -11.32
CA VAL A 163 -14.01 -18.22 -10.20
C VAL A 163 -15.41 -17.87 -10.71
N MET A 164 -15.51 -17.16 -11.84
CA MET A 164 -16.81 -16.79 -12.43
C MET A 164 -17.57 -17.99 -12.99
N GLN A 165 -16.87 -19.01 -13.49
CA GLN A 165 -17.47 -20.31 -13.84
C GLN A 165 -17.99 -21.07 -12.61
N ARG A 166 -17.25 -21.08 -11.49
CA ARG A 166 -17.73 -21.70 -10.24
C ARG A 166 -18.95 -20.98 -9.65
N PHE A 167 -18.97 -19.65 -9.73
CA PHE A 167 -20.11 -18.86 -9.25
C PHE A 167 -21.37 -19.03 -10.12
N LYS A 168 -21.22 -19.32 -11.41
CA LYS A 168 -22.35 -19.71 -12.28
C LYS A 168 -22.85 -21.12 -11.99
N ARG A 169 -21.96 -22.06 -11.68
CA ARG A 169 -22.31 -23.46 -11.40
C ARG A 169 -23.07 -23.64 -10.08
N GLY A 170 -22.74 -22.87 -9.04
CA GLY A 170 -23.47 -22.87 -7.76
C GLY A 170 -24.78 -22.09 -7.75
N ARG A 171 -25.22 -21.53 -8.88
CA ARG A 171 -26.53 -20.85 -9.03
C ARG A 171 -27.54 -21.70 -9.83
N THR A 172 -27.12 -22.89 -10.27
CA THR A 172 -27.90 -23.86 -11.05
C THR A 172 -28.16 -25.16 -10.27
N GLU A 173 -27.69 -25.25 -9.03
CA GLU A 173 -28.08 -26.24 -8.02
C GLU A 173 -29.05 -25.58 -7.03
#